data_AF-A0A6C0B3R2-F1
#
_entry.id   AF-A0A6C0B3R2-F1
#
_cell.length_a   1.000
_cell.length_b   1.000
_cell.length_c   1.000
_cell.angle_alpha   90.00
_cell.angle_beta   90.00
_cell.angle_gamma   90.00
#
_symmetry.space_group_name_H-M   'P 1'
#
loop_
_entity.id
_entity.type
_entity.pdbx_description
1 polymer ?
#
loop_
_entity_poly.entity_id
_entity_poly.type
_entity_poly.pdbx_seq_one_letter_code
_entity_poly.pdbx_strand_id
1 'polypeptide(L)'
;MTDFYDSCEGLNLWLNLILTLIISPSLLVIKILWDRCRNRRTETLIMNNKLHLEKLSRKLQYFYWPIYIRLIKNYNIWVRFLEYIDNDTDENSVESESDDDDSFLEHRKCLYINNQRKCGNPIYKNSDKNMCLKHIILTNKTAINNNYDDSLYKYFKIQLLENYKEINKLIIDNIYISEPNTRLGKLLIYYMKFSIVMIGLIETNNKIDLDRFNLKYPQRLLPMIENKLFKLQKEYNLLILNFYYKTK
;
A
#
# COMPACT_ATOMS: atom_id res chain seq x y z
N MET A 1 39.20 -72.21 53.80
CA MET A 1 38.41 -70.96 53.69
C MET A 1 38.95 -70.03 52.62
N THR A 2 40.24 -70.11 52.25
CA THR A 2 40.88 -69.39 51.15
C THR A 2 40.34 -69.79 49.77
N ASP A 3 40.11 -71.08 49.54
CA ASP A 3 39.69 -71.59 48.22
C ASP A 3 38.28 -71.13 47.80
N PHE A 4 37.45 -70.72 48.78
CA PHE A 4 36.13 -70.16 48.52
C PHE A 4 36.21 -68.68 48.10
N TYR A 5 37.23 -67.95 48.56
CA TYR A 5 37.48 -66.56 48.19
C TYR A 5 38.04 -66.45 46.75
N ASP A 6 38.95 -67.35 46.37
CA ASP A 6 39.53 -67.38 45.02
C ASP A 6 38.48 -67.68 43.94
N SER A 7 37.49 -68.53 44.25
CA SER A 7 36.37 -68.81 43.34
C SER A 7 35.47 -67.59 43.11
N CYS A 8 35.28 -66.74 44.13
CA CYS A 8 34.48 -65.53 44.02
C CYS A 8 35.18 -64.42 43.22
N GLU A 9 36.52 -64.31 43.26
CA GLU A 9 37.25 -63.34 42.45
C GLU A 9 37.19 -63.64 40.96
N GLY A 10 37.31 -64.91 40.57
CA GLY A 10 37.22 -65.34 39.17
C GLY A 10 35.86 -65.02 38.54
N LEU A 11 34.76 -65.18 39.29
CA LEU A 11 33.41 -64.85 38.84
C LEU A 11 33.23 -63.35 38.60
N ASN A 12 33.76 -62.49 39.48
CA ASN A 12 33.70 -61.04 39.31
C ASN A 12 34.44 -60.57 38.06
N LEU A 13 35.57 -61.18 37.74
CA LEU A 13 36.38 -60.85 36.56
C LEU A 13 35.63 -61.17 35.26
N TRP A 14 35.02 -62.34 35.17
CA TRP A 14 34.19 -62.74 34.02
C TRP A 14 32.96 -61.86 33.86
N LEU A 15 32.28 -61.53 34.96
CA LEU A 15 31.10 -60.68 34.96
C LEU A 15 31.45 -59.28 34.44
N ASN A 16 32.54 -58.68 34.93
CA ASN A 16 33.03 -57.38 34.43
C ASN A 16 33.39 -57.40 32.94
N LEU A 17 34.00 -58.49 32.46
CA LEU A 17 34.38 -58.64 31.05
C LEU A 17 33.14 -58.74 30.15
N ILE A 18 32.17 -59.58 30.51
CA ILE A 18 30.90 -59.72 29.77
C ILE A 18 30.12 -58.41 29.82
N LEU A 19 30.05 -57.76 30.98
CA LEU A 19 29.36 -56.49 31.16
C LEU A 19 29.97 -55.40 30.26
N THR A 20 31.30 -55.30 30.20
CA THR A 20 32.00 -54.36 29.32
C THR A 20 31.77 -54.66 27.85
N LEU A 21 31.78 -55.95 27.47
CA LEU A 21 31.53 -56.42 26.10
C LEU A 21 30.11 -56.07 25.61
N ILE A 22 29.11 -56.08 26.50
CA ILE A 22 27.70 -55.79 26.14
C ILE A 22 27.38 -54.29 26.27
N ILE A 23 27.87 -53.63 27.33
CA ILE A 23 27.57 -52.22 27.59
C ILE A 23 28.14 -51.34 26.48
N SER A 24 29.38 -51.58 26.03
CA SER A 24 30.04 -50.73 25.04
C SER A 24 29.26 -50.65 23.70
N PRO A 25 28.88 -51.77 23.06
CA PRO A 25 28.02 -51.74 21.87
C PRO A 25 26.64 -51.13 22.13
N SER A 26 26.03 -51.40 23.28
CA SER A 26 24.71 -50.86 23.60
C SER A 26 24.71 -49.32 23.70
N LEU A 27 25.74 -48.73 24.31
CA LEU A 27 25.91 -47.28 24.39
C LEU A 27 26.13 -46.65 23.01
N LEU A 28 26.87 -47.32 22.12
CA LEU A 28 27.02 -46.88 20.73
C LEU A 28 25.68 -46.89 19.98
N VAL A 29 24.87 -47.93 20.14
CA VAL A 29 23.54 -48.01 19.51
C VAL A 29 22.63 -46.90 20.05
N ILE A 30 22.62 -46.67 21.37
CA ILE A 30 21.85 -45.59 21.99
C ILE A 30 22.29 -44.23 21.45
N LYS A 31 23.60 -43.98 21.33
CA LYS A 31 24.13 -42.73 20.77
C LYS A 31 23.71 -42.53 19.31
N ILE A 32 23.83 -43.57 18.46
CA ILE A 32 23.42 -43.50 17.05
C ILE A 32 21.93 -43.22 16.92
N LEU A 33 21.09 -43.88 17.74
CA LEU A 33 19.65 -43.62 17.77
C LEU A 33 19.34 -42.20 18.24
N TRP A 34 20.02 -41.73 19.29
CA TRP A 34 19.88 -40.36 19.80
C TRP A 34 20.25 -39.32 18.74
N ASP A 35 21.41 -39.47 18.10
CA ASP A 35 21.88 -38.57 17.05
C ASP A 35 20.93 -38.58 15.85
N ARG A 36 20.42 -39.75 15.45
CA ARG A 36 19.43 -39.86 14.37
C ARG A 36 18.09 -39.20 14.75
N CYS A 37 17.60 -39.39 15.97
CA CYS A 37 16.39 -38.74 16.47
C CYS A 37 16.56 -37.22 16.55
N ARG A 38 17.71 -36.73 17.01
CA ARG A 38 18.05 -35.32 17.08
C ARG A 38 18.10 -34.70 15.70
N ASN A 39 18.79 -35.33 14.75
CA ASN A 39 18.90 -34.87 13.36
C ASN A 39 17.53 -34.81 12.68
N ARG A 40 16.68 -35.83 12.87
CA ARG A 40 15.32 -35.82 12.32
C ARG A 40 14.49 -34.66 12.88
N ARG A 41 14.61 -34.36 14.19
CA ARG A 41 13.92 -33.20 14.78
C ARG A 41 14.43 -31.88 14.20
N THR A 42 15.73 -31.71 14.04
CA THR A 42 16.29 -30.48 13.44
C THR A 42 15.87 -30.31 11.98
N GLU A 43 15.90 -31.38 11.19
CA GLU A 43 15.47 -31.37 9.78
C GLU A 43 13.99 -30.99 9.65
N THR A 44 13.11 -31.59 10.46
CA THR A 44 11.67 -31.25 10.44
C THR A 44 11.42 -29.79 10.81
N LEU A 45 12.17 -29.25 11.77
CA LEU A 45 12.08 -27.84 12.16
C LEU A 45 12.54 -26.92 11.01
N ILE A 46 13.66 -27.25 10.36
CA ILE A 46 14.19 -26.51 9.20
C ILE A 46 13.18 -26.53 8.05
N MET A 47 12.61 -27.69 7.74
CA MET A 47 11.61 -27.84 6.69
C MET A 47 10.34 -27.03 6.98
N ASN A 48 9.83 -27.09 8.21
CA ASN A 48 8.67 -26.31 8.62
C ASN A 48 8.93 -24.80 8.53
N ASN A 49 10.09 -24.34 8.98
CA ASN A 49 10.48 -22.94 8.87
C ASN A 49 10.61 -22.50 7.40
N LYS A 50 11.18 -23.34 6.54
CA LYS A 50 11.30 -23.07 5.10
C LYS A 50 9.93 -22.92 4.45
N LEU A 51 9.01 -23.85 4.71
CA LEU A 51 7.63 -23.80 4.21
C LEU A 51 6.91 -22.55 4.72
N HIS A 52 7.12 -22.19 5.98
CA HIS A 52 6.51 -21.00 6.57
C HIS A 52 7.04 -19.70 5.95
N LEU A 53 8.35 -19.61 5.74
CA LEU A 53 9.00 -18.50 5.04
C LEU A 53 8.48 -18.37 3.61
N GLU A 54 8.33 -19.47 2.88
CA GLU A 54 7.79 -19.47 1.53
C GLU A 54 6.34 -18.96 1.51
N LYS A 55 5.49 -19.41 2.43
CA LYS A 55 4.11 -18.92 2.55
C LYS A 55 4.06 -17.42 2.82
N LEU A 56 4.87 -16.91 3.73
CA LEU A 56 4.95 -15.47 4.03
C LEU A 56 5.46 -14.66 2.84
N SER A 57 6.53 -15.15 2.20
CA SER A 57 7.09 -14.54 0.99
C SER A 57 6.03 -14.42 -0.10
N ARG A 58 5.29 -15.50 -0.38
CA ARG A 58 4.21 -15.49 -1.37
C ARG A 58 3.10 -14.51 -1.01
N LYS A 59 2.68 -14.45 0.26
CA LYS A 59 1.67 -13.48 0.72
C LYS A 59 2.12 -12.04 0.48
N LEU A 60 3.36 -11.72 0.86
CA LEU A 60 3.95 -10.40 0.69
C LEU A 60 4.07 -10.04 -0.80
N GLN A 61 4.69 -10.92 -1.59
CA GLN A 61 5.01 -10.68 -2.99
C GLN A 61 3.79 -10.59 -3.90
N TYR A 62 2.84 -11.52 -3.77
CA TYR A 62 1.74 -11.64 -4.73
C TYR A 62 0.48 -10.87 -4.34
N PHE A 63 0.32 -10.51 -3.06
CA PHE A 63 -0.88 -9.83 -2.59
C PHE A 63 -0.59 -8.53 -1.86
N TYR A 64 0.05 -8.58 -0.68
CA TYR A 64 0.07 -7.43 0.23
C TYR A 64 0.91 -6.25 -0.28
N TRP A 65 2.06 -6.48 -0.93
CA TRP A 65 2.83 -5.38 -1.54
C TRP A 65 2.13 -4.79 -2.77
N PRO A 66 1.73 -5.59 -3.78
CA PRO A 66 1.03 -5.06 -4.95
C PRO A 66 -0.23 -4.28 -4.58
N ILE A 67 -1.07 -4.82 -3.69
CA ILE A 67 -2.31 -4.15 -3.30
C ILE A 67 -2.05 -2.84 -2.57
N TYR A 68 -1.06 -2.80 -1.67
CA TYR A 68 -0.69 -1.61 -0.92
C TYR A 68 -0.21 -0.49 -1.84
N ILE A 69 0.73 -0.79 -2.74
CA ILE A 69 1.27 0.18 -3.70
C ILE A 69 0.15 0.76 -4.57
N ARG A 70 -0.76 -0.09 -5.04
CA ARG A 70 -1.87 0.32 -5.91
C ARG A 70 -2.91 1.15 -5.16
N LEU A 71 -3.22 0.83 -3.90
CA LEU A 71 -4.10 1.63 -3.07
C LEU A 71 -3.50 3.01 -2.77
N ILE A 72 -2.20 3.11 -2.50
CA ILE A 72 -1.50 4.40 -2.35
C ILE A 72 -1.53 5.20 -3.66
N LYS A 73 -1.24 4.55 -4.80
CA LYS A 73 -1.36 5.19 -6.11
C LYS A 73 -2.78 5.73 -6.32
N ASN A 74 -3.81 4.95 -5.98
CA ASN A 74 -5.21 5.35 -6.08
C ASN A 74 -5.49 6.62 -5.26
N TYR A 75 -5.08 6.60 -3.99
CA TYR A 75 -5.23 7.72 -3.07
C TYR A 75 -4.54 8.99 -3.59
N ASN A 76 -3.29 8.88 -4.04
CA ASN A 76 -2.54 10.02 -4.56
C ASN A 76 -3.16 10.60 -5.84
N ILE A 77 -3.70 9.74 -6.72
CA ILE A 77 -4.42 10.22 -7.91
C ILE A 77 -5.67 10.98 -7.48
N TRP A 78 -6.44 10.45 -6.52
CA TRP A 78 -7.64 11.12 -6.01
C TRP A 78 -7.36 12.49 -5.40
N VAL A 79 -6.33 12.59 -4.56
CA VAL A 79 -5.97 13.87 -3.94
C VAL A 79 -5.65 14.92 -5.01
N ARG A 80 -4.82 14.57 -6.00
CA ARG A 80 -4.48 15.47 -7.11
C ARG A 80 -5.67 15.81 -8.00
N PHE A 81 -6.58 14.85 -8.19
CA PHE A 81 -7.79 15.07 -8.96
C PHE A 81 -8.74 16.05 -8.26
N LEU A 82 -8.87 15.97 -6.92
CA LEU A 82 -9.66 16.91 -6.14
C LEU A 82 -9.03 18.31 -6.12
N GLU A 83 -7.72 18.41 -5.90
CA GLU A 83 -6.98 19.68 -5.98
C GLU A 83 -7.21 20.38 -7.33
N TYR A 84 -7.25 19.62 -8.41
CA TYR A 84 -7.52 20.13 -9.74
C TYR A 84 -8.96 20.69 -9.88
N ILE A 85 -9.98 19.95 -9.40
CA ILE A 85 -11.39 20.39 -9.45
C ILE A 85 -11.63 21.65 -8.60
N ASP A 86 -11.02 21.74 -7.42
CA ASP A 86 -11.23 22.87 -6.53
C ASP A 86 -10.66 24.18 -7.12
N ASN A 87 -9.51 24.11 -7.79
CA ASN A 87 -8.89 25.26 -8.45
C ASN A 87 -9.76 25.84 -9.58
N ASP A 88 -10.56 25.03 -10.26
CA ASP A 88 -11.47 25.51 -11.32
C ASP A 88 -12.71 26.24 -10.76
N THR A 89 -13.04 26.02 -9.48
CA THR A 89 -14.28 26.52 -8.87
C THR A 89 -14.11 27.94 -8.30
N ASP A 90 -12.92 28.26 -7.78
CA ASP A 90 -12.64 29.54 -7.09
C ASP A 90 -12.45 30.74 -8.04
N GLU A 91 -12.30 30.54 -9.35
CA GLU A 91 -12.22 31.66 -10.31
C GLU A 91 -13.60 32.33 -10.58
N ASN A 92 -14.71 31.82 -10.02
CA ASN A 92 -16.07 32.31 -10.30
C ASN A 92 -16.84 32.97 -9.13
N SER A 93 -16.29 33.08 -7.92
CA SER A 93 -16.99 33.75 -6.79
C SER A 93 -16.42 35.14 -6.51
N VAL A 94 -16.97 36.17 -7.18
CA VAL A 94 -16.75 37.58 -6.83
C VAL A 94 -17.91 38.03 -5.93
N GLU A 95 -17.69 38.01 -4.62
CA GLU A 95 -18.52 38.73 -3.65
C GLU A 95 -18.29 40.23 -3.78
N SER A 96 -19.39 40.96 -3.73
CA SER A 96 -19.51 42.36 -4.06
C SER A 96 -19.97 43.12 -2.83
N GLU A 97 -19.08 43.86 -2.20
CA GLU A 97 -19.43 44.96 -1.28
C GLU A 97 -18.83 46.26 -1.82
N SER A 98 -19.72 47.21 -2.11
CA SER A 98 -19.46 48.60 -2.46
C SER A 98 -19.32 49.42 -1.14
N ASP A 99 -18.64 50.55 -1.08
CA ASP A 99 -19.12 51.86 -1.55
C ASP A 99 -17.99 52.92 -1.48
N ASP A 100 -18.12 53.93 -2.36
CA ASP A 100 -17.75 55.36 -2.19
C ASP A 100 -16.25 55.76 -2.03
N ASP A 101 -15.71 56.89 -2.53
CA ASP A 101 -16.18 58.00 -3.36
C ASP A 101 -14.95 58.76 -3.93
N ASP A 102 -15.17 59.39 -5.08
CA ASP A 102 -14.62 60.62 -5.65
C ASP A 102 -13.13 61.02 -5.88
N SER A 103 -12.99 61.71 -7.03
CA SER A 103 -12.07 62.79 -7.42
C SER A 103 -10.74 62.52 -8.19
N PHE A 104 -10.77 62.99 -9.44
CA PHE A 104 -9.75 63.77 -10.16
C PHE A 104 -8.29 63.27 -10.27
N LEU A 105 -8.05 62.40 -11.25
CA LEU A 105 -6.90 62.47 -12.18
C LEU A 105 -7.20 61.47 -13.31
N GLU A 106 -7.15 61.91 -14.58
CA GLU A 106 -7.32 61.06 -15.77
C GLU A 106 -6.17 60.03 -15.91
N HIS A 107 -6.10 59.10 -14.99
CA HIS A 107 -5.39 57.85 -15.15
C HIS A 107 -6.21 57.03 -16.13
N ARG A 108 -5.66 56.72 -17.31
CA ARG A 108 -6.29 55.81 -18.27
C ARG A 108 -6.57 54.50 -17.53
N LYS A 109 -7.85 54.25 -17.25
CA LYS A 109 -8.33 53.04 -16.56
C LYS A 109 -8.38 51.89 -17.57
N CYS A 110 -8.11 50.68 -17.10
CA CYS A 110 -8.15 49.49 -17.92
C CYS A 110 -9.51 49.31 -18.61
N LEU A 111 -9.51 49.02 -19.92
CA LEU A 111 -10.73 48.85 -20.73
C LEU A 111 -11.44 47.50 -20.53
N TYR A 112 -10.94 46.64 -19.65
CA TYR A 112 -11.54 45.33 -19.42
C TYR A 112 -12.89 45.48 -18.69
N ILE A 113 -13.94 44.87 -19.27
CA ILE A 113 -15.30 44.85 -18.72
C ILE A 113 -15.60 43.39 -18.33
N ASN A 114 -15.84 43.15 -17.05
CA ASN A 114 -16.31 41.87 -16.56
C ASN A 114 -17.69 42.06 -15.93
N ASN A 115 -18.71 41.34 -16.45
CA ASN A 115 -20.09 41.40 -15.94
C ASN A 115 -20.60 42.83 -15.70
N GLN A 116 -20.48 43.70 -16.71
CA GLN A 116 -20.88 45.12 -16.70
C GLN A 116 -20.06 46.05 -15.80
N ARG A 117 -19.07 45.56 -15.04
CA ARG A 117 -18.14 46.39 -14.25
C ARG A 117 -16.85 46.68 -15.00
N LYS A 118 -16.50 47.96 -15.10
CA LYS A 118 -15.23 48.41 -15.70
C LYS A 118 -14.09 48.26 -14.69
N CYS A 119 -12.95 47.76 -15.13
CA CYS A 119 -11.77 47.66 -14.28
C CYS A 119 -11.25 49.04 -13.83
N GLY A 120 -11.13 49.26 -12.52
CA GLY A 120 -10.57 50.48 -11.95
C GLY A 120 -9.05 50.58 -11.97
N ASN A 121 -8.33 49.50 -12.29
CA ASN A 121 -6.87 49.48 -12.23
C ASN A 121 -6.24 50.40 -13.30
N PRO A 122 -5.15 51.11 -12.96
CA PRO A 122 -4.45 51.96 -13.89
C PRO A 122 -3.77 51.13 -14.99
N ILE A 123 -3.74 51.67 -16.21
CA ILE A 123 -3.01 51.08 -17.33
C ILE A 123 -1.51 51.32 -17.14
N TYR A 124 -0.72 50.27 -17.38
CA TYR A 124 0.73 50.35 -17.35
C TYR A 124 1.22 51.17 -18.54
N LYS A 125 2.11 52.15 -18.33
CA LYS A 125 2.51 53.16 -19.34
C LYS A 125 3.03 52.58 -20.67
N ASN A 126 3.48 51.33 -20.69
CA ASN A 126 4.02 50.65 -21.88
C ASN A 126 3.16 49.46 -22.35
N SER A 127 1.87 49.41 -22.03
CA SER A 127 0.99 48.35 -22.53
C SER A 127 0.33 48.74 -23.84
N ASP A 128 0.62 48.01 -24.91
CA ASP A 128 -0.05 48.17 -26.22
C ASP A 128 -1.55 47.86 -26.18
N LYS A 129 -2.04 47.18 -25.13
CA LYS A 129 -3.38 46.61 -25.07
C LYS A 129 -4.40 47.41 -24.25
N ASN A 130 -4.08 48.63 -23.80
CA ASN A 130 -4.98 49.45 -22.94
C ASN A 130 -5.58 48.66 -21.74
N MET A 131 -4.81 47.71 -21.21
CA MET A 131 -5.22 46.82 -20.12
C MET A 131 -4.23 46.92 -18.96
N CYS A 132 -4.71 46.69 -17.74
CA CYS A 132 -3.83 46.58 -16.59
C CYS A 132 -3.08 45.24 -16.62
N LEU A 133 -1.96 45.17 -15.91
CA LEU A 133 -1.12 43.96 -15.86
C LEU A 133 -1.93 42.70 -15.49
N LYS A 134 -2.85 42.84 -14.53
CA LYS A 134 -3.73 41.75 -14.08
C LYS A 134 -4.58 41.21 -15.23
N HIS A 135 -5.20 42.08 -16.01
CA HIS A 135 -6.06 41.66 -17.13
C HIS A 135 -5.28 41.27 -18.39
N ILE A 136 -4.05 41.75 -18.58
CA ILE A 136 -3.14 41.21 -19.61
C ILE A 136 -2.80 39.76 -19.27
N ILE A 137 -2.49 39.47 -18.00
CA ILE A 137 -2.23 38.11 -17.54
C ILE A 137 -3.50 37.25 -17.66
N LEU A 138 -4.67 37.79 -17.30
CA LEU A 138 -5.94 37.08 -17.37
C LEU A 138 -6.38 36.81 -18.80
N THR A 139 -6.27 37.79 -19.71
CA THR A 139 -6.53 37.59 -21.14
C THR A 139 -5.53 36.65 -21.79
N ASN A 140 -4.25 36.68 -21.38
CA ASN A 140 -3.27 35.69 -21.81
C ASN A 140 -3.58 34.30 -21.24
N LYS A 141 -4.06 34.17 -19.99
CA LYS A 141 -4.53 32.90 -19.42
C LYS A 141 -5.75 32.35 -20.16
N THR A 142 -6.76 33.18 -20.45
CA THR A 142 -7.95 32.76 -21.20
C THR A 142 -7.68 32.52 -22.69
N ALA A 143 -6.68 33.18 -23.27
CA ALA A 143 -6.25 32.94 -24.65
C ALA A 143 -5.33 31.71 -24.76
N ILE A 144 -4.64 31.32 -23.67
CA ILE A 144 -3.87 30.09 -23.58
C ILE A 144 -4.80 28.98 -23.05
N ASN A 145 -5.64 28.48 -23.95
CA ASN A 145 -6.19 27.12 -23.99
C ASN A 145 -7.16 26.62 -22.89
N ASN A 146 -8.46 26.86 -23.11
CA ASN A 146 -9.56 25.96 -22.68
C ASN A 146 -9.52 24.54 -23.32
N ASN A 147 -8.45 24.21 -24.07
CA ASN A 147 -8.25 22.91 -24.72
C ASN A 147 -7.24 22.00 -23.97
N TYR A 148 -6.47 22.56 -23.03
CA TYR A 148 -5.53 21.79 -22.20
C TYR A 148 -6.21 21.21 -20.94
N ASP A 149 -7.28 21.85 -20.49
CA ASP A 149 -7.99 21.54 -19.25
C ASP A 149 -8.70 20.17 -19.33
N ASP A 150 -9.46 19.94 -20.40
CA ASP A 150 -10.11 18.64 -20.68
C ASP A 150 -9.08 17.49 -20.81
N SER A 151 -7.85 17.80 -21.23
CA SER A 151 -6.79 16.79 -21.37
C SER A 151 -6.29 16.22 -20.03
N LEU A 152 -6.18 17.07 -19.00
CA LEU A 152 -5.68 16.67 -17.68
C LEU A 152 -6.76 15.94 -16.88
N TYR A 153 -8.00 16.45 -16.93
CA TYR A 153 -9.16 15.77 -16.36
C TYR A 153 -9.34 14.36 -16.94
N LYS A 154 -9.24 14.24 -18.27
CA LYS A 154 -9.29 12.95 -18.98
C LYS A 154 -8.13 12.04 -18.57
N TYR A 155 -6.93 12.57 -18.39
CA TYR A 155 -5.77 11.80 -17.91
C TYR A 155 -6.02 11.19 -16.53
N PHE A 156 -6.50 11.97 -15.56
CA PHE A 156 -6.78 11.45 -14.22
C PHE A 156 -7.88 10.39 -14.22
N LYS A 157 -8.96 10.60 -15.00
CA LYS A 157 -10.02 9.60 -15.19
C LYS A 157 -9.47 8.27 -15.70
N ILE A 158 -8.62 8.30 -16.73
CA ILE A 158 -8.00 7.09 -17.30
C ILE A 158 -7.13 6.40 -16.24
N GLN A 159 -6.27 7.14 -15.53
CA GLN A 159 -5.42 6.57 -14.49
C GLN A 159 -6.21 5.94 -13.34
N LEU A 160 -7.31 6.56 -12.90
CA LEU A 160 -8.20 5.98 -11.90
C LEU A 160 -8.87 4.70 -12.41
N LEU A 161 -9.40 4.74 -13.63
CA LEU A 161 -10.06 3.60 -14.27
C LEU A 161 -9.14 2.39 -14.34
N GLU A 162 -7.94 2.56 -14.88
CA GLU A 162 -6.92 1.51 -14.99
C GLU A 162 -6.57 0.95 -13.61
N ASN A 163 -6.32 1.84 -12.65
CA ASN A 163 -5.90 1.42 -11.32
C ASN A 163 -7.02 0.68 -10.56
N TYR A 164 -8.29 1.04 -10.74
CA TYR A 164 -9.42 0.28 -10.19
C TYR A 164 -9.54 -1.12 -10.79
N LYS A 165 -9.40 -1.24 -12.12
CA LYS A 165 -9.43 -2.53 -12.82
C LYS A 165 -8.31 -3.43 -12.35
N GLU A 166 -7.09 -2.90 -12.23
CA GLU A 166 -5.93 -3.65 -11.76
C GLU A 166 -6.04 -4.07 -10.29
N ILE A 167 -6.55 -3.20 -9.40
CA ILE A 167 -6.78 -3.56 -8.00
C ILE A 167 -7.82 -4.68 -7.90
N ASN A 168 -8.94 -4.57 -8.62
CA ASN A 168 -9.96 -5.62 -8.62
C ASN A 168 -9.40 -6.94 -9.13
N LYS A 169 -8.64 -6.91 -10.23
CA LYS A 169 -7.96 -8.09 -10.77
C LYS A 169 -6.99 -8.70 -9.74
N LEU A 170 -6.15 -7.90 -9.10
CA LEU A 170 -5.23 -8.36 -8.05
C LEU A 170 -5.95 -9.02 -6.89
N ILE A 171 -7.09 -8.45 -6.45
CA ILE A 171 -7.91 -9.05 -5.38
C ILE A 171 -8.46 -10.38 -5.85
N ILE A 172 -9.12 -10.45 -7.01
CA ILE A 172 -9.73 -11.69 -7.53
C ILE A 172 -8.68 -12.78 -7.71
N ASP A 173 -7.56 -12.45 -8.35
CA ASP A 173 -6.54 -13.42 -8.75
C ASP A 173 -5.73 -13.93 -7.54
N ASN A 174 -5.63 -13.18 -6.45
CA ASN A 174 -4.69 -13.51 -5.35
C ASN A 174 -5.33 -13.55 -3.95
N ILE A 175 -6.66 -13.41 -3.81
CA ILE A 175 -7.33 -13.44 -2.49
C ILE A 175 -7.13 -14.77 -1.74
N TYR A 176 -7.01 -15.88 -2.47
CA TYR A 176 -6.74 -17.19 -1.85
C TYR A 176 -5.36 -17.25 -1.21
N ILE A 177 -4.37 -16.52 -1.76
CA ILE A 177 -3.01 -16.47 -1.20
C ILE A 177 -3.02 -15.69 0.11
N SER A 178 -3.80 -14.60 0.19
CA SER A 178 -3.73 -13.66 1.30
C SER A 178 -4.40 -14.14 2.58
N GLU A 179 -5.33 -15.09 2.46
CA GLU A 179 -6.14 -15.66 3.56
C GLU A 179 -6.61 -14.56 4.52
N PRO A 180 -7.37 -13.56 4.00
CA PRO A 180 -7.70 -12.39 4.79
C PRO A 180 -8.63 -12.79 5.95
N ASN A 181 -8.48 -12.13 7.10
CA ASN A 181 -9.45 -12.32 8.17
C ASN A 181 -10.84 -11.81 7.72
N THR A 182 -11.89 -12.24 8.43
CA THR A 182 -13.28 -11.92 8.09
C THR A 182 -13.54 -10.42 7.91
N ARG A 183 -12.87 -9.57 8.72
CA ARG A 183 -12.99 -8.11 8.65
C ARG A 183 -12.30 -7.53 7.40
N LEU A 184 -11.08 -7.94 7.08
CA LEU A 184 -10.35 -7.49 5.89
C LEU A 184 -11.04 -7.98 4.62
N GLY A 185 -11.49 -9.23 4.59
CA GLY A 185 -12.25 -9.79 3.47
C GLY A 185 -13.51 -8.97 3.15
N LYS A 186 -14.28 -8.59 4.18
CA LYS A 186 -15.45 -7.70 4.01
C LYS A 186 -15.06 -6.33 3.42
N LEU A 187 -13.97 -5.73 3.87
CA LEU A 187 -13.49 -4.44 3.34
C LEU A 187 -13.01 -4.56 1.88
N LEU A 188 -12.34 -5.65 1.52
CA LEU A 188 -11.92 -5.92 0.13
C LEU A 188 -13.13 -6.09 -0.79
N ILE A 189 -14.14 -6.85 -0.38
CA ILE A 189 -15.39 -7.02 -1.13
C ILE A 189 -16.11 -5.68 -1.29
N TYR A 190 -16.18 -4.89 -0.21
CA TYR A 190 -16.80 -3.58 -0.25
C TYR A 190 -16.04 -2.62 -1.18
N TYR A 191 -14.70 -2.65 -1.17
CA TYR A 191 -13.88 -1.91 -2.13
C TYR A 191 -14.14 -2.35 -3.57
N MET A 192 -14.24 -3.65 -3.85
CA MET A 192 -14.56 -4.14 -5.19
C MET A 192 -15.92 -3.65 -5.68
N LYS A 193 -16.93 -3.62 -4.81
CA LYS A 193 -18.25 -3.05 -5.17
C LYS A 193 -18.14 -1.57 -5.49
N PHE A 194 -17.43 -0.82 -4.65
CA PHE A 194 -17.16 0.60 -4.86
C PHE A 194 -16.44 0.84 -6.21
N SER A 195 -15.36 0.11 -6.48
CA SER A 195 -14.57 0.29 -7.71
C SER A 195 -15.34 -0.08 -8.98
N ILE A 196 -16.23 -1.08 -8.95
CA ILE A 196 -17.11 -1.42 -10.08
C ILE A 196 -18.04 -0.24 -10.41
N VAL A 197 -18.65 0.38 -9.41
CA VAL A 197 -19.50 1.56 -9.62
C VAL A 197 -18.68 2.73 -10.13
N MET A 198 -17.49 2.96 -9.57
CA MET A 198 -16.58 4.01 -10.05
C MET A 198 -16.15 3.83 -11.50
N ILE A 199 -15.84 2.59 -11.90
CA ILE A 199 -15.51 2.25 -13.29
C ILE A 199 -16.69 2.64 -14.21
N GLY A 200 -17.92 2.24 -13.87
CA GLY A 200 -19.10 2.57 -14.69
C GLY A 200 -19.38 4.08 -14.76
N LEU A 201 -19.19 4.81 -13.66
CA LEU A 201 -19.34 6.27 -13.63
C LEU A 201 -18.29 6.97 -14.50
N ILE A 202 -17.04 6.53 -14.44
CA ILE A 202 -15.96 7.12 -15.25
C ILE A 202 -16.19 6.83 -16.74
N GLU A 203 -16.55 5.60 -17.11
CA GLU A 203 -16.76 5.19 -18.50
C GLU A 203 -17.96 5.87 -19.16
N THR A 204 -19.03 6.11 -18.40
CA THR A 204 -20.23 6.79 -18.93
C THR A 204 -20.06 8.31 -19.06
N ASN A 205 -18.92 8.86 -18.65
CA ASN A 205 -18.62 10.29 -18.63
C ASN A 205 -19.66 11.15 -17.90
N ASN A 206 -20.51 10.52 -17.08
CA ASN A 206 -21.46 11.20 -16.24
C ASN A 206 -20.71 12.00 -15.18
N LYS A 207 -21.31 13.11 -14.72
CA LYS A 207 -20.84 13.79 -13.52
C LYS A 207 -20.81 12.76 -12.39
N ILE A 208 -19.67 12.64 -11.71
CA ILE A 208 -19.45 11.64 -10.65
C ILE A 208 -20.34 12.02 -9.46
N ASP A 209 -21.58 11.54 -9.46
CA ASP A 209 -22.52 11.69 -8.35
C ASP A 209 -22.50 10.39 -7.52
N LEU A 210 -21.59 10.39 -6.54
CA LEU A 210 -21.39 9.30 -5.59
C LEU A 210 -22.56 9.14 -4.62
N ASP A 211 -23.28 10.24 -4.33
CA ASP A 211 -24.33 10.26 -3.32
C ASP A 211 -25.53 9.43 -3.76
N ARG A 212 -25.80 9.38 -5.08
CA ARG A 212 -26.86 8.54 -5.66
C ARG A 212 -26.73 7.05 -5.33
N PHE A 213 -25.50 6.55 -5.15
CA PHE A 213 -25.26 5.12 -4.87
C PHE A 213 -25.05 4.82 -3.38
N ASN A 214 -25.01 5.86 -2.52
CA ASN A 214 -24.67 5.73 -1.10
C ASN A 214 -23.38 4.91 -0.87
N LEU A 215 -22.41 5.02 -1.80
CA LEU A 215 -21.15 4.28 -1.77
C LEU A 215 -20.02 5.21 -1.35
N LYS A 216 -19.49 4.98 -0.16
CA LYS A 216 -18.33 5.71 0.37
C LYS A 216 -17.06 4.91 0.13
N TYR A 217 -15.95 5.58 -0.19
CA TYR A 217 -14.64 4.95 -0.24
C TYR A 217 -14.32 4.28 1.11
N PRO A 218 -13.84 3.03 1.15
CA PRO A 218 -13.49 2.37 2.40
C PRO A 218 -12.17 2.91 2.97
N GLN A 219 -12.26 4.03 3.68
CA GLN A 219 -11.13 4.73 4.31
C GLN A 219 -10.29 3.82 5.22
N ARG A 220 -10.91 2.78 5.82
CA ARG A 220 -10.22 1.81 6.70
C ARG A 220 -9.43 0.73 5.97
N LEU A 221 -9.59 0.57 4.64
CA LEU A 221 -8.94 -0.52 3.91
C LEU A 221 -7.43 -0.35 3.85
N LEU A 222 -6.96 0.83 3.40
CA LEU A 222 -5.53 1.13 3.28
C LEU A 222 -4.77 0.94 4.61
N PRO A 223 -5.17 1.57 5.74
CA PRO A 223 -4.45 1.39 7.01
C PRO A 223 -4.52 -0.06 7.51
N MET A 224 -5.58 -0.82 7.17
CA MET A 224 -5.66 -2.23 7.55
C MET A 224 -4.71 -3.11 6.74
N ILE A 225 -4.58 -2.85 5.44
CA ILE A 225 -3.62 -3.51 4.55
C ILE A 225 -2.19 -3.21 4.99
N GLU A 226 -1.89 -1.94 5.26
CA GLU A 226 -0.57 -1.45 5.70
C GLU A 226 -0.15 -2.11 7.03
N ASN A 227 -1.01 -2.08 8.04
CA ASN A 227 -0.74 -2.73 9.32
C ASN A 227 -0.46 -4.24 9.16
N LYS A 228 -1.23 -4.90 8.28
CA LYS A 228 -1.05 -6.33 8.02
C LYS A 228 0.25 -6.60 7.26
N LEU A 229 0.57 -5.77 6.27
CA LEU A 229 1.82 -5.83 5.51
C LEU A 229 3.03 -5.73 6.45
N PHE A 230 3.08 -4.71 7.31
CA PHE A 230 4.21 -4.54 8.23
C PHE A 230 4.33 -5.66 9.27
N LYS A 231 3.20 -6.18 9.74
CA LYS A 231 3.20 -7.36 10.63
C LYS A 231 3.84 -8.57 9.94
N LEU A 232 3.43 -8.87 8.70
CA LEU A 232 3.96 -9.98 7.92
C LEU A 232 5.44 -9.78 7.58
N GLN A 233 5.84 -8.54 7.23
CA GLN A 233 7.25 -8.22 6.96
C GLN A 233 8.12 -8.42 8.20
N LYS A 234 7.66 -8.00 9.37
CA LYS A 234 8.37 -8.21 10.64
C LYS A 234 8.53 -9.71 10.93
N GLU A 235 7.48 -10.48 10.74
CA GLU A 235 7.49 -11.93 10.93
C GLU A 235 8.45 -12.63 9.97
N TYR A 236 8.44 -12.24 8.69
CA TYR A 236 9.37 -12.71 7.68
C TYR A 236 10.83 -12.42 8.05
N ASN A 237 11.13 -11.19 8.48
CA ASN A 237 12.47 -10.80 8.90
C ASN A 237 12.96 -11.61 10.12
N LEU A 238 12.08 -11.86 11.10
CA LEU A 238 12.42 -12.68 12.27
C LEU A 238 12.76 -14.13 11.89
N LEU A 239 12.05 -14.71 10.93
CA LEU A 239 12.33 -16.07 10.45
C LEU A 239 13.67 -16.15 9.71
N ILE A 240 13.99 -15.14 8.90
CA ILE A 240 15.31 -15.03 8.25
C ILE A 240 16.41 -14.98 9.30
N LEU A 241 16.29 -14.12 10.32
CA LEU A 241 17.28 -14.02 11.38
C LEU A 241 17.48 -15.35 12.11
N ASN A 242 16.37 -16.02 12.48
CA ASN A 242 16.43 -17.32 13.12
C ASN A 242 17.06 -18.40 12.24
N PHE A 243 16.90 -18.31 10.92
CA PHE A 243 17.45 -19.28 9.98
C PHE A 243 18.97 -19.12 9.81
N TYR A 244 19.48 -17.90 9.68
CA TYR A 244 20.91 -17.67 9.41
C TYR A 244 21.79 -17.64 10.66
N TYR A 245 21.26 -17.16 11.80
CA TYR A 245 22.08 -16.94 13.00
C TYR A 245 22.07 -18.12 13.98
N LYS A 246 21.09 -19.04 13.90
CA LYS A 246 21.01 -20.21 14.80
C LYS A 246 21.81 -21.43 14.31
N THR A 247 22.28 -21.38 13.07
CA THR A 247 23.11 -22.42 12.43
C THR A 247 24.60 -22.19 12.56
N LYS A 248 25.03 -21.09 13.18
CA LYS A 248 26.42 -20.84 13.60
C LYS A 248 26.57 -21.20 15.08
#